data_AF-A0A1S4BVG6-F1
#
_entry.id   AF-A0A1S4BVG6-F1
#
_cell.length_a   1.000
_cell.length_b   1.000
_cell.length_c   1.000
_cell.angle_alpha   90.00
_cell.angle_beta   90.00
_cell.angle_gamma   90.00
#
_symmetry.space_group_name_H-M   'P 1'
#
loop_
_entity.id
_entity.type
_entity.pdbx_description
1 polymer ?
#
loop_
_entity_poly.entity_id
_entity_poly.type
_entity_poly.pdbx_seq_one_letter_code
_entity_poly.pdbx_strand_id
1 'polypeptide(L)'
;MHRKPATVDRLRKWGLSIASNCVLCRKDTEETMKHLFFACDYYRNMWAALLNGWEKDIKLVAGIYDLHVWAERNQRRFQGKMISSLQRMKNIILKLHIRGQNESKWHKELERLSNYPT
;
A
#
# COMPACT_ATOMS: atom_id res chain seq x y z
N MET A 1 7.43 -6.88 -16.73
CA MET A 1 8.58 -6.12 -16.21
C MET A 1 8.15 -5.27 -15.01
N HIS A 2 8.21 -5.80 -13.78
CA HIS A 2 7.84 -5.03 -12.58
C HIS A 2 9.01 -4.16 -12.14
N ARG A 3 8.92 -2.84 -12.35
CA ARG A 3 9.95 -1.89 -11.89
C ARG A 3 9.97 -1.87 -10.37
N LYS A 4 11.11 -2.25 -9.76
CA LYS A 4 11.31 -2.15 -8.31
C LYS A 4 11.10 -0.69 -7.88
N PRO A 5 10.23 -0.42 -6.89
CA PRO A 5 9.98 0.94 -6.46
C PRO A 5 11.25 1.62 -5.91
N ALA A 6 11.39 2.94 -6.11
CA ALA A 6 12.63 3.70 -5.84
C ALA A 6 12.68 4.31 -4.43
N THR A 7 13.44 3.73 -3.51
CA THR A 7 13.63 4.26 -2.14
C THR A 7 14.33 5.60 -2.11
N VAL A 8 14.32 6.27 -0.95
CA VAL A 8 15.06 7.53 -0.74
C VAL A 8 16.52 7.37 -1.13
N ASP A 9 17.17 6.25 -0.79
CA ASP A 9 18.57 5.99 -1.16
C ASP A 9 18.79 6.06 -2.68
N ARG A 10 17.85 5.49 -3.46
CA ARG A 10 17.93 5.52 -4.92
C ARG A 10 17.69 6.93 -5.47
N LEU A 11 16.77 7.69 -4.87
CA LEU A 11 16.48 9.06 -5.29
C LEU A 11 17.63 10.02 -4.97
N ARG A 12 18.28 9.85 -3.81
CA ARG A 12 19.49 10.59 -3.44
C ARG A 12 20.66 10.28 -4.37
N LYS A 13 20.83 9.01 -4.77
CA LYS A 13 21.80 8.62 -5.82
C LYS A 13 21.53 9.30 -7.17
N TRP A 14 20.31 9.75 -7.43
CA TRP A 14 19.96 10.55 -8.61
C TRP A 14 20.12 12.06 -8.41
N GLY A 15 20.72 12.49 -7.30
CA GLY A 15 20.98 13.91 -7.01
C GLY A 15 19.80 14.67 -6.40
N LEU A 16 18.70 13.99 -6.05
CA LEU A 16 17.55 14.63 -5.42
C LEU A 16 17.79 14.82 -3.92
N SER A 17 17.77 16.07 -3.45
CA SER A 17 17.79 16.40 -2.03
C SER A 17 16.43 16.12 -1.40
N ILE A 18 16.27 14.93 -0.82
CA ILE A 18 15.03 14.46 -0.21
C ILE A 18 15.31 14.05 1.25
N ALA A 19 14.39 14.44 2.15
CA ALA A 19 14.43 14.05 3.55
C ALA A 19 14.40 12.52 3.73
N SER A 20 15.27 11.99 4.61
CA SER A 20 15.45 10.54 4.84
C SER A 20 14.30 9.93 5.60
N ASN A 21 13.59 10.72 6.41
CA ASN A 21 12.51 10.26 7.27
C ASN A 21 11.40 9.56 6.48
N CYS A 22 10.79 8.53 7.05
CA CYS A 22 9.70 7.81 6.42
C CYS A 22 8.38 8.62 6.49
N VAL A 23 7.89 9.05 5.33
CA VAL A 23 6.65 9.83 5.24
C VAL A 23 5.38 9.01 5.47
N LEU A 24 5.47 7.68 5.42
CA LEU A 24 4.34 6.79 5.62
C LEU A 24 3.98 6.67 7.10
N CYS A 25 4.96 6.28 7.93
CA CYS A 25 4.79 6.19 9.38
C CYS A 25 4.97 7.53 10.11
N ARG A 26 5.51 8.56 9.42
CA ARG A 26 5.78 9.90 9.97
C ARG A 26 6.71 9.90 11.18
N LYS A 27 7.60 8.91 11.25
CA LYS A 27 8.68 8.83 12.25
C LYS A 27 9.98 9.30 11.62
N ASP A 28 10.92 9.75 12.46
CA ASP A 28 12.26 10.16 12.03
C ASP A 28 13.19 8.97 11.69
N THR A 29 12.60 7.83 11.36
CA THR A 29 13.33 6.64 10.91
C THR A 29 13.60 6.73 9.42
N GLU A 30 14.79 6.33 9.01
CA GLU A 30 15.20 6.34 7.60
C GLU A 30 14.33 5.43 6.72
N GLU A 31 13.84 5.97 5.60
CA GLU A 31 13.05 5.25 4.61
C GLU A 31 13.93 4.40 3.69
N THR A 32 14.17 3.17 4.16
CA THR A 32 14.82 2.10 3.39
C THR A 32 13.83 1.01 3.00
N MET A 33 14.18 0.14 2.05
CA MET A 33 13.36 -1.07 1.77
C MET A 33 13.16 -1.90 3.04
N LYS A 34 14.21 -2.02 3.86
CA LYS A 34 14.16 -2.77 5.13
C LYS A 34 13.13 -2.16 6.08
N HIS A 35 13.14 -0.83 6.23
CA HIS A 35 12.13 -0.15 7.03
C HIS A 35 10.73 -0.38 6.46
N LEU A 36 10.51 -0.10 5.16
CA LEU A 36 9.20 -0.18 4.53
C LEU A 36 8.53 -1.55 4.68
N PHE A 37 9.23 -2.65 4.39
CA PHE A 37 8.64 -3.99 4.40
C PHE A 37 8.63 -4.67 5.77
N PHE A 38 9.58 -4.35 6.66
CA PHE A 38 9.78 -5.13 7.89
C PHE A 38 9.61 -4.33 9.19
N ALA A 39 9.62 -3.00 9.15
CA ALA A 39 9.58 -2.18 10.38
C ALA A 39 8.57 -1.02 10.34
N CYS A 40 8.01 -0.69 9.18
CA CYS A 40 7.11 0.45 9.03
C CYS A 40 5.73 0.10 9.58
N ASP A 41 5.36 0.71 10.71
CA ASP A 41 4.07 0.46 11.36
C ASP A 41 2.88 0.78 10.44
N TYR A 42 3.00 1.82 9.60
CA TYR A 42 1.98 2.15 8.61
C TYR A 42 1.75 1.00 7.63
N TYR A 43 2.85 0.47 7.06
CA TYR A 43 2.79 -0.62 6.09
C TYR A 43 2.22 -1.89 6.76
N ARG A 44 2.77 -2.28 7.91
CA ARG A 44 2.34 -3.50 8.61
C ARG A 44 0.87 -3.45 9.03
N ASN A 45 0.42 -2.34 9.63
CA ASN A 45 -0.95 -2.24 10.15
C ASN A 45 -1.98 -2.24 9.01
N MET A 46 -1.68 -1.57 7.90
CA MET A 46 -2.55 -1.59 6.72
C MET A 46 -2.58 -2.97 6.06
N TRP A 47 -1.44 -3.65 5.97
CA TRP A 47 -1.36 -5.01 5.42
C TRP A 47 -2.15 -6.01 6.25
N ALA A 48 -2.01 -5.97 7.58
CA ALA A 48 -2.74 -6.84 8.50
C ALA A 48 -4.27 -6.65 8.36
N ALA A 49 -4.74 -5.41 8.23
CA ALA A 49 -6.15 -5.12 8.02
C ALA A 49 -6.69 -5.69 6.68
N LEU A 50 -5.85 -5.76 5.65
CA LEU A 50 -6.23 -6.32 4.35
C LEU A 50 -6.22 -7.85 4.33
N LEU A 51 -5.36 -8.51 5.10
CA LEU A 51 -5.23 -9.98 5.05
C LEU A 51 -6.45 -10.76 5.55
N ASN A 52 -7.30 -10.17 6.40
CA ASN A 52 -8.47 -10.84 7.00
C ASN A 52 -9.55 -11.33 6.00
N GLY A 53 -9.38 -11.09 4.69
CA GLY A 53 -10.36 -11.48 3.67
C GLY A 53 -9.82 -12.14 2.39
N TRP A 54 -8.51 -12.36 2.24
CA TRP A 54 -7.92 -12.63 0.91
C TRP A 54 -6.79 -13.67 0.89
N GLU A 55 -6.92 -14.77 1.62
CA GLU A 55 -5.87 -15.80 1.75
C GLU A 55 -5.48 -16.50 0.43
N LYS A 56 -6.43 -16.65 -0.50
CA LYS A 56 -6.23 -17.48 -1.71
C LYS A 56 -5.40 -16.81 -2.82
N ASP A 57 -5.33 -15.47 -2.86
CA ASP A 57 -4.55 -14.74 -3.88
C ASP A 57 -3.63 -13.67 -3.26
N ILE A 58 -2.88 -14.05 -2.22
CA ILE A 58 -1.97 -13.14 -1.49
C ILE A 58 -0.98 -12.39 -2.42
N LYS A 59 -0.56 -13.00 -3.54
CA LYS A 59 0.32 -12.37 -4.53
C LYS A 59 -0.33 -11.18 -5.23
N LEU A 60 -1.61 -11.30 -5.60
CA LEU A 60 -2.36 -10.22 -6.23
C LEU A 60 -2.60 -9.08 -5.23
N VAL A 61 -3.00 -9.44 -4.02
CA VAL A 61 -3.26 -8.50 -2.92
C VAL A 61 -1.99 -7.73 -2.59
N ALA A 62 -0.85 -8.41 -2.46
CA ALA A 62 0.46 -7.78 -2.21
C ALA A 62 0.87 -6.81 -3.32
N GLY A 63 0.72 -7.21 -4.59
CA GLY A 63 1.08 -6.34 -5.72
C GLY A 63 0.22 -5.07 -5.80
N ILE A 64 -1.09 -5.20 -5.60
CA ILE A 64 -1.99 -4.04 -5.55
C ILE A 64 -1.68 -3.17 -4.33
N TYR A 65 -1.48 -3.78 -3.17
CA TYR A 65 -1.14 -3.08 -1.94
C TYR A 65 0.13 -2.24 -2.08
N ASP A 66 1.23 -2.87 -2.50
CA ASP A 66 2.53 -2.21 -2.70
C ASP A 66 2.44 -1.05 -3.66
N LEU A 67 1.75 -1.23 -4.79
CA LEU A 67 1.55 -0.18 -5.79
C LEU A 67 0.84 1.05 -5.19
N HIS A 68 -0.19 0.83 -4.38
CA HIS A 68 -1.00 1.92 -3.80
C HIS A 68 -0.26 2.65 -2.69
N VAL A 69 0.44 1.90 -1.82
CA VAL A 69 1.29 2.49 -0.80
C VAL A 69 2.43 3.29 -1.43
N TRP A 70 2.99 2.81 -2.54
CA TRP A 70 4.03 3.54 -3.26
C TRP A 70 3.51 4.83 -3.90
N ALA A 71 2.36 4.78 -4.54
CA ALA A 71 1.70 5.96 -5.09
C ALA A 71 1.41 7.00 -4.00
N GLU A 72 0.96 6.55 -2.83
CA GLU A 72 0.76 7.42 -1.68
C GLU A 72 2.05 8.08 -1.18
N ARG A 73 3.10 7.28 -1.00
CA ARG A 73 4.41 7.77 -0.58
C ARG A 73 4.89 8.88 -1.51
N ASN A 74 4.73 8.70 -2.82
CA ASN A 74 5.10 9.71 -3.80
C ASN A 74 4.22 10.97 -3.71
N GLN A 75 2.91 10.83 -3.51
CA GLN A 75 2.00 11.96 -3.27
C GLN A 75 2.41 12.77 -2.04
N ARG A 76 2.73 12.09 -0.92
CA ARG A 76 3.17 12.74 0.32
C ARG A 76 4.49 13.50 0.14
N ARG A 77 5.46 12.93 -0.59
CA ARG A 77 6.79 13.54 -0.79
C ARG A 77 6.83 14.67 -1.79
N PHE A 78 6.14 14.52 -2.93
CA PHE A 78 6.33 15.40 -4.08
C PHE A 78 5.16 16.33 -4.33
N GLN A 79 3.98 16.05 -3.77
CA GLN A 79 2.77 16.83 -4.00
C GLN A 79 2.18 17.40 -2.70
N GLY A 80 2.79 17.13 -1.54
CA GLY A 80 2.25 17.52 -0.24
C GLY A 80 0.86 16.94 0.07
N LYS A 81 0.39 15.97 -0.72
CA LYS A 81 -0.96 15.43 -0.63
C LYS A 81 -0.98 14.24 0.32
N MET A 82 -1.74 14.37 1.40
CA MET A 82 -1.99 13.30 2.36
C MET A 82 -3.42 12.81 2.24
N ILE A 83 -3.58 11.50 2.15
CA ILE A 83 -4.88 10.82 2.15
C ILE A 83 -4.94 9.99 3.43
N SER A 84 -6.12 9.86 4.04
CA SER A 84 -6.26 9.05 5.25
C SER A 84 -6.01 7.57 4.95
N SER A 85 -5.45 6.84 5.93
CA SER A 85 -5.22 5.40 5.80
C SER A 85 -6.52 4.65 5.49
N LEU A 86 -7.65 5.12 6.04
CA LEU A 86 -8.97 4.57 5.75
C LEU A 86 -9.36 4.75 4.28
N GLN A 87 -9.17 5.95 3.72
CA GLN A 87 -9.45 6.19 2.30
C GLN A 87 -8.51 5.40 1.40
N ARG A 88 -7.23 5.27 1.77
CA ARG A 88 -6.29 4.40 1.06
C ARG A 88 -6.76 2.95 1.06
N MET A 89 -7.19 2.45 2.22
CA MET A 89 -7.70 1.10 2.39
C MET A 89 -8.95 0.86 1.54
N LYS A 90 -9.92 1.78 1.56
CA LYS A 90 -11.10 1.75 0.67
C LYS A 90 -10.71 1.66 -0.80
N ASN A 91 -9.73 2.46 -1.25
CA ASN A 91 -9.26 2.43 -2.65
C ASN A 91 -8.61 1.08 -3.03
N ILE A 92 -7.87 0.47 -2.11
CA ILE A 92 -7.23 -0.83 -2.33
C ILE A 92 -8.30 -1.93 -2.39
N ILE A 93 -9.22 -1.96 -1.42
CA ILE A 93 -10.33 -2.91 -1.38
C ILE A 93 -11.19 -2.78 -2.63
N LEU A 94 -11.52 -1.57 -3.08
CA LEU A 94 -12.32 -1.36 -4.29
C LEU A 94 -11.62 -1.92 -5.54
N LYS A 95 -10.30 -1.73 -5.67
CA LYS A 95 -9.56 -2.31 -6.79
C LYS A 95 -9.44 -3.82 -6.72
N LEU A 96 -9.26 -4.37 -5.51
CA LEU A 96 -9.31 -5.81 -5.30
C LEU A 96 -10.69 -6.36 -5.63
N HIS A 97 -11.76 -5.65 -5.26
CA HIS A 97 -13.14 -6.01 -5.56
C HIS A 97 -13.43 -5.99 -7.05
N ILE A 98 -13.12 -4.89 -7.76
CA ILE A 98 -13.31 -4.81 -9.23
C ILE A 98 -12.53 -5.92 -9.94
N ARG A 99 -11.29 -6.18 -9.51
CA ARG A 99 -10.48 -7.24 -10.11
C ARG A 99 -10.97 -8.63 -9.75
N GLY A 100 -11.47 -8.81 -8.52
CA GLY A 100 -12.10 -10.03 -8.03
C GLY A 100 -13.45 -10.31 -8.67
N GLN A 101 -14.31 -9.31 -8.94
CA GLN A 101 -15.59 -9.53 -9.63
C GLN A 101 -15.39 -10.05 -11.06
N ASN A 102 -14.31 -9.64 -11.72
CA ASN A 102 -13.92 -10.19 -13.01
C ASN A 102 -13.35 -11.62 -12.91
N GLU A 103 -13.14 -12.13 -11.70
CA GLU A 103 -12.63 -13.47 -11.40
C GLU A 103 -13.74 -14.28 -10.70
N SER A 104 -14.29 -15.28 -11.38
CA SER A 104 -15.42 -16.09 -10.87
C SER A 104 -15.22 -16.65 -9.45
N LYS A 105 -13.96 -16.84 -9.03
CA LYS A 105 -13.55 -17.34 -7.72
C LYS A 105 -13.89 -16.43 -6.53
N TRP A 106 -14.08 -15.13 -6.73
CA TRP A 106 -14.19 -14.15 -5.64
C TRP A 106 -15.62 -13.73 -5.27
N HIS A 107 -16.64 -14.14 -6.04
CA HIS A 107 -18.01 -13.68 -5.83
C HIS A 107 -18.52 -13.87 -4.39
N LYS A 108 -18.23 -15.02 -3.75
CA LYS A 108 -18.68 -15.34 -2.38
C LYS A 108 -17.98 -14.50 -1.30
N GLU A 109 -16.68 -14.30 -1.40
CA GLU A 109 -15.89 -13.52 -0.45
C GLU A 109 -16.19 -12.01 -0.57
N LEU A 110 -16.57 -11.54 -1.77
CA LEU A 110 -16.98 -10.16 -2.00
C LEU A 110 -18.37 -9.84 -1.43
N GLU A 111 -19.33 -10.77 -1.54
CA GLU A 111 -20.63 -10.67 -0.85
C GLU A 111 -20.46 -10.55 0.67
N ARG A 112 -19.44 -11.21 1.24
CA ARG A 112 -19.12 -11.11 2.67
C ARG A 112 -18.65 -9.71 3.08
N LEU A 113 -17.95 -8.99 2.19
CA LEU A 113 -17.42 -7.64 2.44
C LEU A 113 -18.46 -6.54 2.19
N SER A 114 -19.38 -6.73 1.24
CA SER A 114 -20.51 -5.80 1.05
C SER A 114 -21.45 -5.74 2.25
N ASN A 115 -21.42 -6.76 3.12
CA ASN A 115 -22.21 -6.84 4.34
C ASN A 115 -21.53 -6.22 5.59
N TYR A 116 -20.37 -5.59 5.45
CA TYR A 116 -19.72 -4.89 6.57
C TYR A 116 -20.45 -3.58 6.87
N PRO A 117 -20.92 -3.34 8.11
CA PRO A 117 -21.72 -2.16 8.41
C PRO A 117 -20.86 -0.89 8.24
N THR A 118 -21.43 0.08 7.51
CA THR A 118 -20.90 1.42 7.24
C THR A 118 -20.65 2.24 8.50
#